data_AF-A0A444Y3H6-F1
#
_entry.id   AF-A0A444Y3H6-F1
#
_cell.length_a   1.000
_cell.length_b   1.000
_cell.length_c   1.000
_cell.angle_alpha   90.00
_cell.angle_beta   90.00
_cell.angle_gamma   90.00
#
_symmetry.space_group_name_H-M   'P 1'
#
loop_
_entity.id
_entity.type
_entity.pdbx_description
1 polymer ?
#
loop_
_entity_poly.entity_id
_entity_poly.type
_entity_poly.pdbx_seq_one_letter_code
_entity_poly.pdbx_strand_id
1 'polypeptide(L)'
;MDHSAQKKDGSYINDEARAIGERLKEIEQLDESSRVLSQNDSIAQVLGKEKPGRVHGVGSELTPNQLFDLNLHLSGNKVQAELEAEKLKRKAMEDEAASEKKKRKAMESALIYLFQ
;
A
#
# COMPACT_ATOMS: atom_id res chain seq x y z
N MET A 1 8.33 1.30 -4.29
CA MET A 1 9.00 1.30 -5.61
C MET A 1 8.18 2.23 -6.48
N ASP A 2 8.78 3.32 -6.97
CA ASP A 2 8.07 4.27 -7.82
C ASP A 2 7.78 3.62 -9.17
N HIS A 3 6.50 3.35 -9.44
CA HIS A 3 6.02 2.83 -10.72
C HIS A 3 5.75 3.97 -11.71
N SER A 4 6.61 4.99 -11.76
CA SER A 4 6.47 6.01 -12.80
C SER A 4 6.99 5.44 -14.12
N ALA A 5 6.20 5.59 -15.19
CA ALA A 5 6.59 5.23 -16.56
C ALA A 5 7.64 6.21 -17.13
N GLN A 6 8.46 6.78 -16.26
CA GLN A 6 9.42 7.83 -16.54
C GLN A 6 10.83 7.25 -16.43
N LYS A 7 11.69 7.69 -17.33
CA LYS A 7 13.13 7.44 -17.24
C LYS A 7 13.68 8.20 -16.03
N LYS A 8 14.93 7.91 -15.66
CA LYS A 8 15.60 8.58 -14.52
C LYS A 8 15.68 10.11 -14.65
N ASP A 9 15.50 10.64 -15.86
CA ASP A 9 15.47 12.07 -16.16
C ASP A 9 14.06 12.69 -16.09
N GLY A 10 13.03 11.92 -15.75
CA GLY A 10 11.63 12.37 -15.69
C GLY A 10 10.90 12.35 -17.03
N SER A 11 11.58 12.00 -18.14
CA SER A 11 10.96 11.89 -19.46
C SER A 11 10.19 10.58 -19.61
N TYR A 12 9.13 10.58 -20.43
CA TYR A 12 8.41 9.34 -20.75
C TYR A 12 9.25 8.39 -21.61
N ILE A 13 9.04 7.09 -21.41
CA ILE A 13 9.78 6.04 -22.12
C ILE A 13 9.53 6.09 -23.63
N ASN A 14 8.30 6.42 -24.06
CA ASN A 14 7.92 6.63 -25.45
C ASN A 14 6.72 7.60 -25.55
N ASP A 15 6.35 7.98 -26.77
CA ASP A 15 5.27 8.95 -27.04
C ASP A 15 3.88 8.42 -26.62
N GLU A 16 3.66 7.11 -26.71
CA GLU A 16 2.40 6.47 -26.30
C GLU A 16 2.18 6.54 -24.79
N ALA A 17 3.23 6.24 -24.01
CA ALA A 17 3.20 6.34 -22.56
C ALA A 17 2.94 7.78 -22.10
N ARG A 18 3.53 8.77 -22.79
CA ARG A 18 3.24 10.18 -22.56
C ARG A 18 1.77 10.49 -22.81
N ALA A 19 1.22 10.06 -23.96
CA ALA A 19 -0.17 10.32 -24.30
C ALA A 19 -1.15 9.68 -23.29
N ILE A 20 -0.86 8.47 -22.81
CA ILE A 20 -1.65 7.81 -21.76
C ILE A 20 -1.58 8.59 -20.45
N GLY A 21 -0.38 8.99 -20.02
CA GLY A 21 -0.18 9.74 -18.79
C GLY A 21 -0.83 11.12 -18.80
N GLU A 22 -0.77 11.82 -19.93
CA GLU A 22 -1.44 13.12 -20.11
C GLU A 22 -2.97 12.97 -20.04
N ARG A 23 -3.55 11.96 -20.69
CA ARG A 23 -4.98 11.66 -20.62
C ARG A 23 -5.44 11.30 -19.21
N LEU A 24 -4.65 10.54 -18.45
CA LEU A 24 -4.95 10.22 -17.05
C LEU A 24 -4.96 11.48 -16.18
N LYS A 25 -3.98 12.36 -16.37
CA LYS A 25 -3.87 13.63 -15.64
C LYS A 25 -5.04 14.56 -15.97
N GLU A 26 -5.47 14.61 -17.22
CA GLU A 26 -6.65 15.37 -17.64
C GLU A 26 -7.92 14.87 -16.93
N ILE A 27 -8.14 13.54 -16.88
CA ILE A 27 -9.29 12.93 -16.19
C ILE A 27 -9.25 13.11 -14.67
N GLU A 28 -8.05 13.21 -14.08
CA GLU A 28 -7.89 13.51 -12.66
C GLU A 28 -8.21 14.96 -12.32
N GLN A 29 -7.97 15.88 -13.25
CA GLN A 29 -8.29 17.31 -13.10
C GLN A 29 -9.75 17.65 -13.44
N LEU A 30 -10.47 16.74 -14.11
CA LEU A 30 -11.91 16.89 -14.34
C LEU A 30 -12.67 16.92 -13.01
N ASP A 31 -13.59 17.88 -12.89
CA ASP A 31 -14.41 18.13 -11.70
C ASP A 31 -15.14 16.86 -11.22
N GLU A 32 -15.30 16.72 -9.90
CA GLU A 32 -15.88 15.53 -9.25
C GLU A 32 -17.26 15.19 -9.82
N SER A 33 -18.04 16.20 -10.23
CA SER A 33 -19.36 15.99 -10.83
C SER A 33 -19.32 15.21 -12.16
N SER A 34 -18.26 15.37 -12.95
CA SER A 34 -18.07 14.64 -14.21
C SER A 34 -17.58 13.20 -13.99
N ARG A 35 -16.80 12.97 -12.93
CA ARG A 35 -16.34 11.64 -12.52
C ARG A 35 -17.49 10.76 -12.05
N VAL A 36 -18.48 11.33 -11.36
CA VAL A 36 -19.67 10.61 -10.86
C VAL A 36 -20.57 10.09 -11.99
N LEU A 37 -20.54 10.72 -13.17
CA LEU A 37 -21.35 10.30 -14.32
C LEU A 37 -20.71 9.19 -15.17
N SER A 38 -19.40 8.96 -15.02
CA SER A 38 -18.71 7.91 -15.75
C SER A 38 -18.82 6.57 -15.01
N GLN A 39 -19.41 5.57 -15.67
CA GLN A 39 -19.47 4.21 -15.14
C GLN A 39 -18.09 3.53 -15.01
N ASN A 40 -17.04 4.08 -15.63
CA ASN A 40 -15.70 3.50 -15.65
C ASN A 40 -14.74 4.37 -14.85
N ASP A 41 -13.83 3.75 -14.09
CA ASP A 41 -12.72 4.46 -13.43
C ASP A 41 -11.76 5.10 -14.47
N SER A 42 -10.89 6.00 -14.01
CA SER A 42 -9.96 6.71 -14.90
C SER A 42 -9.05 5.77 -15.68
N ILE A 43 -8.69 4.63 -15.11
CA ILE A 43 -7.85 3.61 -15.76
C ILE A 43 -8.61 2.96 -16.92
N ALA A 44 -9.85 2.53 -16.69
CA ALA A 44 -10.69 1.93 -17.71
C ALA A 44 -11.11 2.93 -18.80
N GLN A 45 -11.14 4.23 -18.50
CA GLN A 45 -11.36 5.27 -19.50
C GLN A 45 -10.16 5.44 -20.45
N VAL A 46 -8.93 5.34 -19.95
CA VAL A 46 -7.72 5.54 -20.76
C VAL A 46 -7.29 4.27 -21.47
N LEU A 47 -7.28 3.14 -20.75
CA LEU A 47 -6.81 1.83 -21.25
C LEU A 47 -7.93 0.96 -21.83
N GLY A 48 -9.18 1.40 -21.68
CA GLY A 48 -10.37 0.64 -22.08
C GLY A 48 -10.89 -0.27 -20.98
N LYS A 49 -12.10 -0.80 -21.21
CA LYS A 49 -12.81 -1.63 -20.23
C LYS A 49 -11.97 -2.84 -19.80
N GLU A 50 -11.85 -3.02 -18.49
CA GLU A 50 -11.16 -4.18 -17.91
C GLU A 50 -11.80 -5.49 -18.41
N LYS A 51 -10.95 -6.45 -18.77
CA LYS A 51 -11.38 -7.77 -19.24
C LYS A 51 -11.68 -8.67 -18.04
N PRO A 52 -12.79 -9.43 -18.06
CA PRO A 52 -13.07 -10.43 -17.02
C PRO A 52 -11.90 -11.41 -16.89
N GLY A 53 -11.47 -11.69 -15.65
CA GLY A 53 -10.37 -12.63 -15.36
C GLY A 53 -8.97 -12.00 -15.28
N ARG A 54 -8.83 -10.69 -15.49
CA ARG A 54 -7.60 -9.98 -15.13
C ARG A 54 -7.49 -9.92 -13.60
N VAL A 55 -6.38 -10.42 -13.06
CA VAL A 55 -6.10 -10.34 -11.62
C VAL A 55 -5.81 -8.89 -11.27
N HIS A 56 -6.65 -8.28 -10.45
CA HIS A 56 -6.33 -7.03 -9.79
C HIS A 56 -5.35 -7.32 -8.64
N GLY A 57 -4.15 -6.76 -8.73
CA GLY A 57 -3.20 -6.83 -7.62
C GLY A 57 -3.67 -5.91 -6.51
N VAL A 58 -4.27 -6.45 -5.46
CA VAL A 58 -4.47 -5.71 -4.21
C VAL A 58 -3.11 -5.73 -3.50
N GLY A 59 -2.40 -4.61 -3.54
CA GLY A 59 -1.08 -4.47 -2.92
C GLY A 59 -1.15 -4.84 -1.44
N SER A 60 -0.76 -6.07 -1.12
CA SER A 60 -0.42 -6.50 0.23
C SER A 60 1.09 -6.41 0.31
N GLU A 61 1.60 -5.41 1.03
CA GLU A 61 3.03 -5.18 1.24
C GLU A 61 3.67 -6.25 2.14
N LEU A 62 3.39 -7.53 1.88
CA LEU A 62 4.13 -8.64 2.45
C LEU A 62 5.28 -8.95 1.50
N THR A 63 6.48 -8.83 2.04
CA THR A 63 7.75 -8.98 1.34
C THR A 63 7.79 -10.37 0.68
N PRO A 64 8.11 -10.49 -0.62
CA PRO A 64 7.99 -11.74 -1.38
C PRO A 64 8.73 -12.95 -0.79
N ASN A 65 9.71 -12.75 0.10
CA ASN A 65 10.54 -13.83 0.62
C ASN A 65 9.86 -14.74 1.66
N GLN A 66 8.69 -14.39 2.21
CA GLN A 66 8.01 -15.23 3.22
C GLN A 66 6.73 -15.90 2.69
N LEU A 67 6.25 -15.52 1.50
CA LEU A 67 4.96 -15.97 0.98
C LEU A 67 5.05 -17.25 0.14
N PHE A 68 6.23 -17.57 -0.41
CA PHE A 68 6.41 -18.77 -1.24
C PHE A 68 6.58 -20.06 -0.44
N ASP A 69 7.05 -19.99 0.81
CA ASP A 69 7.27 -21.19 1.64
C ASP A 69 5.99 -21.71 2.30
N LEU A 70 4.95 -20.87 2.43
CA LEU A 70 3.72 -21.26 3.10
C LEU A 70 2.77 -22.09 2.20
N ASN A 71 2.97 -22.05 0.88
CA ASN A 71 2.01 -22.58 -0.09
C ASN A 71 2.22 -24.04 -0.48
N LEU A 72 3.24 -24.74 0.01
CA LEU A 72 3.45 -26.12 -0.43
C LEU A 72 2.59 -27.18 0.30
N HIS A 73 1.91 -26.86 1.42
CA HIS A 73 1.13 -27.90 2.14
C HIS A 73 -0.01 -27.43 3.08
N LEU A 74 -0.57 -26.22 2.97
CA LEU A 74 -1.61 -25.79 3.91
C LEU A 74 -2.88 -25.34 3.18
N SER A 75 -3.84 -26.26 3.10
CA SER A 75 -5.26 -26.01 2.79
C SER A 75 -5.71 -24.70 3.46
N GLY A 76 -6.36 -23.80 2.69
CA GLY A 76 -6.56 -22.36 2.98
C GLY A 76 -7.17 -21.99 4.34
N ASN A 77 -7.75 -22.95 5.05
CA ASN A 77 -8.24 -22.86 6.42
C ASN A 77 -7.14 -22.71 7.48
N LYS A 78 -5.91 -23.22 7.26
CA LYS A 78 -4.81 -23.08 8.24
C LYS A 78 -4.05 -21.75 8.11
N VAL A 79 -3.97 -21.21 6.88
CA VAL A 79 -3.34 -19.90 6.59
C VAL A 79 -4.10 -18.75 7.27
N GLN A 80 -5.44 -18.80 7.29
CA GLN A 80 -6.25 -17.81 8.01
C GLN A 80 -6.01 -17.85 9.53
N ALA A 81 -5.91 -19.04 10.12
CA ALA A 81 -5.68 -19.19 11.55
C ALA A 81 -4.27 -18.72 11.96
N GLU A 82 -3.24 -19.02 11.17
CA GLU A 82 -1.87 -18.54 11.40
C GLU A 82 -1.76 -17.03 11.21
N LEU A 83 -2.43 -16.45 10.20
CA LEU A 83 -2.46 -15.00 9.98
C LEU A 83 -3.14 -14.25 11.14
N GLU A 84 -4.26 -14.76 11.65
CA GLU A 84 -4.94 -14.15 12.80
C GLU A 84 -4.10 -14.29 14.09
N ALA A 85 -3.42 -15.42 14.28
CA ALA A 85 -2.49 -15.60 15.39
C ALA A 85 -1.27 -14.67 15.30
N GLU A 86 -0.74 -14.42 14.10
CA GLU A 86 0.38 -13.49 13.87
C GLU A 86 -0.04 -12.03 14.10
N LYS A 87 -1.22 -11.63 13.61
CA LYS A 87 -1.80 -10.29 13.88
C LYS A 87 -1.96 -10.03 15.38
N LEU A 88 -2.46 -11.02 16.12
CA LEU A 88 -2.61 -10.92 17.58
C LEU A 88 -1.26 -10.72 18.29
N LYS A 89 -0.22 -11.45 17.85
CA LYS A 89 1.14 -11.30 18.38
C LYS A 89 1.74 -9.92 18.09
N ARG A 90 1.53 -9.39 16.89
CA ARG A 90 2.03 -8.05 16.52
C ARG A 90 1.35 -6.96 17.35
N LYS A 91 0.03 -7.06 17.57
CA LYS A 91 -0.72 -6.10 18.40
C LYS A 91 -0.23 -6.11 19.86
N ALA A 92 0.04 -7.28 20.43
CA ALA A 92 0.59 -7.40 21.77
C ALA A 92 1.98 -6.73 21.90
N MET A 93 2.87 -6.93 20.92
CA MET A 93 4.19 -6.30 20.90
C MET A 93 4.13 -4.76 20.77
N GLU A 94 3.15 -4.26 20.02
CA GLU A 94 2.93 -2.83 19.82
C GLU A 94 2.42 -2.12 21.09
N ASP A 95 1.46 -2.74 21.80
CA ASP A 95 0.95 -2.23 23.08
C ASP A 95 2.05 -2.22 24.16
N GLU A 96 2.91 -3.23 24.18
CA GLU A 96 4.08 -3.28 25.08
C GLU A 96 5.05 -2.12 24.79
N ALA A 97 5.40 -1.91 23.51
CA ALA A 97 6.28 -0.82 23.09
C ALA A 97 5.70 0.57 23.42
N ALA A 98 4.39 0.75 23.30
CA ALA A 98 3.71 1.99 23.69
C ALA A 98 3.82 2.27 25.19
N SER A 99 3.75 1.24 26.03
CA SER A 99 3.91 1.37 27.48
C SER A 99 5.36 1.71 27.87
N GLU A 100 6.33 1.08 27.21
CA GLU A 100 7.77 1.30 27.38
C GLU A 100 8.15 2.74 27.01
N LYS A 101 7.60 3.25 25.91
CA LYS A 101 7.82 4.64 25.45
C LYS A 101 7.32 5.67 26.47
N LYS A 102 6.18 5.42 27.13
CA LYS A 102 5.66 6.29 28.20
C LYS A 102 6.57 6.28 29.43
N LYS A 103 7.09 5.11 29.82
CA LYS A 103 8.04 4.99 30.94
C LYS A 103 9.34 5.72 30.68
N ARG A 104 9.93 5.57 29.47
CA ARG A 104 11.14 6.32 29.08
C ARG A 104 10.93 7.83 29.15
N LYS A 105 9.81 8.33 28.62
CA LYS A 105 9.49 9.76 28.65
C LYS A 105 9.34 10.30 30.07
N ALA A 106 8.73 9.54 30.97
CA ALA A 106 8.62 9.91 32.39
C ALA A 106 9.99 9.95 33.08
N MET A 107 10.87 8.97 32.80
CA MET A 107 12.22 8.93 33.34
C MET A 107 13.09 10.08 32.80
N GLU A 108 12.98 10.40 31.51
CA GLU A 108 13.67 11.55 30.90
C GLU A 108 13.23 12.87 31.56
N SER A 109 11.93 13.05 31.78
CA SER A 109 11.42 14.23 32.49
C SER A 109 11.94 14.35 33.92
N ALA A 110 12.08 13.23 34.64
CA ALA A 110 12.62 13.21 36.00
C ALA A 110 14.13 13.53 36.03
N LEU A 111 14.88 13.02 35.05
CA LEU A 111 16.31 13.34 34.90
C LEU A 111 16.51 14.82 34.58
N ILE A 112 15.70 15.39 33.69
CA ILE A 112 15.75 16.83 33.36
C ILE A 112 15.53 17.70 34.62
N TYR A 113 14.71 17.27 35.56
CA TYR A 113 14.47 18.01 36.81
C TYR A 113 15.64 17.92 37.81
N LEU A 114 16.41 16.83 37.79
CA LEU A 114 17.56 16.63 38.69
C LEU A 114 18.84 17.33 38.23
N PHE A 115 18.93 17.66 36.95
CA PHE A 115 20.10 18.30 36.33
C PHE A 115 19.85 19.78 35.94
N GLN A 116 18.73 20.37 36.41
CA GLN A 116 18.52 21.82 36.47
C GLN A 116 19.07 22.38 37.78
#